data_AF-A0A2E7CL70-F1
#
_entry.id   AF-A0A2E7CL70-F1
#
_cell.length_a   1.000
_cell.length_b   1.000
_cell.length_c   1.000
_cell.angle_alpha   90.00
_cell.angle_beta   90.00
_cell.angle_gamma   90.00
#
_symmetry.space_group_name_H-M   'P 1'
#
loop_
_entity.id
_entity.type
_entity.pdbx_description
1 polymer ?
#
loop_
_entity_poly.entity_id
_entity_poly.type
_entity_poly.pdbx_seq_one_letter_code
_entity_poly.pdbx_strand_id
1 'polypeptide(L)'
;MILPEWFKNNDNVLLLVVLLLLMWLLTRIEQRKIQPILKRPAPMNPDELAREIYRSLLLCDLNLFRSLFINALEAKSLLGQHANAYLELRTTLVIKDLFEDLRNSVSNQTEFCGIDNRGKILSLLVQRDLETEAVQIGSICRVGYTCRILVPFNLKQQMQEI
;
A
#
# COMPACT_ATOMS: atom_id res chain seq x y z
N MET A 1 34.50 31.62 -0.14
CA MET A 1 34.57 30.15 -0.37
C MET A 1 35.42 29.96 -1.63
N ILE A 2 36.70 29.58 -1.46
CA ILE A 2 37.66 29.45 -2.56
C ILE A 2 37.40 28.10 -3.21
N LEU A 3 36.83 28.09 -4.41
CA LEU A 3 36.69 26.88 -5.21
C LEU A 3 38.09 26.45 -5.68
N PRO A 4 38.47 25.17 -5.53
CA PRO A 4 39.76 24.66 -5.98
C PRO A 4 39.97 24.89 -7.49
N GLU A 5 41.19 25.20 -7.93
CA GLU A 5 41.49 25.49 -9.35
C GLU A 5 41.13 24.34 -10.30
N TRP A 6 41.20 23.09 -9.84
CA TRP A 6 40.82 21.92 -10.64
C TRP A 6 39.31 21.87 -10.99
N PHE A 7 38.47 22.64 -10.29
CA PHE A 7 37.04 22.77 -10.56
C PHE A 7 36.72 23.72 -11.73
N LYS A 8 37.69 24.53 -12.19
CA LYS A 8 37.52 25.38 -13.39
C LYS A 8 37.70 24.62 -14.70
N ASN A 9 38.24 23.40 -14.64
CA ASN A 9 38.40 22.55 -15.80
C ASN A 9 37.07 21.82 -16.06
N ASN A 10 36.37 22.18 -17.14
CA ASN A 10 35.04 21.64 -17.46
C ASN A 10 35.02 20.10 -17.48
N ASP A 11 36.12 19.47 -17.89
CA ASP A 11 36.26 18.01 -17.93
C ASP A 11 36.23 17.38 -16.53
N ASN A 12 36.82 18.04 -15.53
CA ASN A 12 36.84 17.56 -14.14
C ASN A 12 35.46 17.69 -13.49
N VAL A 13 34.72 18.76 -13.81
CA VAL A 13 33.34 18.96 -13.33
C VAL A 13 32.42 17.91 -13.92
N LEU A 14 32.55 17.64 -15.22
CA LEU A 14 31.75 16.62 -15.90
C LEU A 14 32.05 15.23 -15.34
N LEU A 15 33.33 14.92 -15.09
CA LEU A 15 33.74 13.66 -14.47
C LEU A 15 33.18 13.52 -13.05
N LEU A 16 33.19 14.58 -12.23
CA LEU A 16 32.58 14.58 -10.90
C LEU A 16 31.07 14.32 -10.96
N VAL A 17 30.35 14.95 -11.89
CA VAL A 17 28.91 14.74 -12.07
C VAL A 17 28.60 13.31 -12.49
N VAL A 18 29.39 12.74 -13.39
CA VAL A 18 29.27 11.33 -13.79
C VAL A 18 29.51 10.40 -12.60
N LEU A 19 30.52 10.68 -11.76
CA LEU A 19 30.83 9.90 -10.57
C LEU A 19 29.69 9.95 -9.54
N LEU A 20 29.11 11.13 -9.31
CA LEU A 20 27.95 11.31 -8.45
C LEU A 20 26.71 10.58 -8.98
N LEU A 21 26.46 10.63 -10.29
CA LEU A 21 25.37 9.89 -10.93
C LEU A 21 25.55 8.38 -10.80
N LEU A 22 26.78 7.89 -10.97
CA LEU A 22 27.10 6.47 -10.78
C LEU A 22 26.92 6.04 -9.33
N MET A 23 27.38 6.83 -8.35
CA MET A 23 27.15 6.56 -6.93
C MET A 23 25.66 6.53 -6.58
N TRP A 24 24.89 7.48 -7.12
CA TRP A 24 23.43 7.53 -6.95
C TRP A 24 22.73 6.32 -7.59
N LEU A 25 23.20 5.88 -8.76
CA LEU A 25 22.66 4.69 -9.43
C LEU A 25 22.99 3.42 -8.63
N LEU A 26 24.22 3.29 -8.12
CA LEU A 26 24.65 2.14 -7.32
C LEU A 26 23.86 2.02 -6.01
N THR A 27 23.68 3.12 -5.29
CA THR A 27 22.87 3.15 -4.07
C THR A 27 21.41 2.77 -4.34
N ARG A 28 20.83 3.22 -5.46
CA ARG A 28 19.50 2.78 -5.92
C ARG A 28 19.44 1.27 -6.21
N ILE A 29 20.48 0.71 -6.81
CA ILE A 29 20.54 -0.73 -7.13
C ILE A 29 20.67 -1.57 -5.85
N GLU A 30 21.53 -1.17 -4.90
CA GLU A 30 21.66 -1.88 -3.62
C GLU A 30 20.37 -1.84 -2.80
N GLN A 31 19.70 -0.68 -2.75
CA GLN A 31 18.38 -0.57 -2.13
C GLN A 31 17.35 -1.54 -2.73
N ARG A 32 17.43 -1.82 -4.04
CA ARG A 32 16.56 -2.81 -4.70
C ARG A 32 16.95 -4.26 -4.39
N LYS A 33 18.23 -4.54 -4.11
CA LYS A 33 18.70 -5.88 -3.73
C LYS A 33 18.34 -6.23 -2.28
N ILE A 34 18.32 -5.23 -1.40
CA ILE A 34 18.04 -5.41 0.04
C ILE A 34 16.53 -5.51 0.32
N GLN A 35 15.68 -4.95 -0.54
CA GLN A 35 14.24 -5.19 -0.42
C GLN A 35 13.96 -6.64 -0.84
N PRO A 36 13.55 -7.53 0.08
CA PRO A 36 13.12 -8.86 -0.32
C PRO A 36 12.03 -8.68 -1.38
N ILE A 37 12.06 -9.51 -2.43
CA ILE A 37 10.95 -9.60 -3.39
C ILE A 37 9.72 -9.91 -2.55
N LEU A 38 8.96 -8.87 -2.18
CA LEU A 38 7.77 -8.99 -1.36
C LEU A 38 6.82 -9.84 -2.19
N LYS A 39 6.72 -11.12 -1.81
CA LYS A 39 5.81 -12.07 -2.45
C LYS A 39 4.41 -11.56 -2.15
N ARG A 40 3.84 -10.82 -3.10
CA ARG A 40 2.53 -10.21 -2.96
C ARG A 40 1.51 -11.31 -2.65
N PRO A 41 0.76 -11.21 -1.54
CA PRO A 41 -0.29 -12.15 -1.22
C PRO A 41 -1.29 -12.21 -2.37
N ALA A 42 -1.86 -13.38 -2.61
CA ALA A 42 -2.84 -13.62 -3.66
C ALA A 42 -4.10 -14.27 -3.05
N PRO A 43 -4.79 -13.59 -2.10
CA PRO A 43 -5.98 -14.14 -1.49
C PRO A 43 -7.05 -14.38 -2.55
N MET A 44 -7.68 -15.55 -2.55
CA MET A 44 -8.62 -15.98 -3.59
C MET A 44 -10.07 -15.58 -3.28
N ASN A 45 -10.38 -15.36 -2.01
CA ASN A 45 -11.70 -15.01 -1.52
C ASN A 45 -11.63 -13.85 -0.48
N PRO A 46 -12.77 -13.24 -0.13
CA PRO A 46 -12.82 -12.15 0.85
C PRO A 46 -12.31 -12.54 2.24
N ASP A 47 -12.53 -13.79 2.68
CA ASP A 47 -12.06 -14.28 3.98
C ASP A 47 -10.54 -14.34 4.08
N GLU A 48 -9.86 -14.86 3.05
CA GLU A 48 -8.40 -14.86 2.95
C GLU A 48 -7.85 -13.44 2.90
N LEU A 49 -8.51 -12.54 2.16
CA LEU A 49 -8.12 -11.14 2.11
C LEU A 49 -8.21 -10.50 3.50
N ALA A 50 -9.30 -10.73 4.23
CA ALA A 50 -9.48 -10.23 5.58
C ALA A 50 -8.43 -10.79 6.57
N ARG A 51 -8.10 -12.08 6.47
CA ARG A 51 -7.03 -12.68 7.28
C ARG A 51 -5.67 -12.04 6.99
N GLU A 52 -5.35 -11.78 5.73
CA GLU A 52 -4.09 -11.11 5.37
C GLU A 52 -4.07 -9.65 5.84
N ILE A 53 -5.21 -8.94 5.79
CA ILE A 53 -5.33 -7.60 6.37
C ILE A 53 -5.09 -7.66 7.88
N TYR A 54 -5.81 -8.51 8.59
CA TYR A 54 -5.68 -8.69 10.02
C TYR A 54 -4.25 -9.04 10.42
N ARG A 55 -3.62 -9.97 9.70
CA ARG A 55 -2.21 -10.33 9.86
C ARG A 55 -1.28 -9.14 9.65
N SER A 56 -1.51 -8.34 8.62
CA SER A 56 -0.69 -7.15 8.36
C SER A 56 -0.77 -6.11 9.48
N LEU A 57 -1.94 -5.97 10.10
CA LEU A 57 -2.15 -5.08 11.24
C LEU A 57 -1.39 -5.59 12.48
N LEU A 58 -1.53 -6.88 12.81
CA LEU A 58 -0.81 -7.50 13.92
C LEU A 58 0.71 -7.43 13.78
N LEU A 59 1.22 -7.69 12.57
CA LEU A 59 2.67 -7.62 12.28
C LEU A 59 3.18 -6.19 12.13
N CYS A 60 2.30 -5.19 12.17
CA CYS A 60 2.63 -3.78 11.91
C CYS A 60 3.30 -3.59 10.53
N ASP A 61 2.95 -4.42 9.54
CA ASP A 61 3.56 -4.42 8.21
C ASP A 61 2.72 -3.65 7.19
N LEU A 62 3.00 -2.35 7.10
CA LEU A 62 2.36 -1.45 6.13
C LEU A 62 2.60 -1.88 4.67
N ASN A 63 3.75 -2.51 4.37
CA ASN A 63 4.05 -2.92 3.00
C ASN A 63 3.19 -4.11 2.60
N LEU A 64 3.01 -5.08 3.50
CA LEU A 64 2.08 -6.18 3.32
C LEU A 64 0.66 -5.65 3.10
N PHE A 65 0.18 -4.75 3.97
CA PHE A 65 -1.14 -4.14 3.83
C PHE A 65 -1.32 -3.42 2.49
N ARG A 66 -0.36 -2.56 2.11
CA ARG A 66 -0.37 -1.85 0.83
C ARG A 66 -0.42 -2.79 -0.37
N SER A 67 0.18 -3.97 -0.27
CA SER A 67 0.21 -4.96 -1.34
C SER A 67 -1.14 -5.63 -1.59
N LEU A 68 -2.08 -5.54 -0.65
CA LEU A 68 -3.44 -6.09 -0.76
C LEU A 68 -4.37 -5.21 -1.61
N PHE A 69 -4.01 -3.95 -1.83
CA PHE A 69 -4.69 -3.05 -2.77
C PHE A 69 -4.39 -3.44 -4.21
N ILE A 70 -5.28 -3.05 -5.14
CA ILE A 70 -4.99 -3.18 -6.57
C ILE A 70 -3.73 -2.40 -6.98
N ASN A 71 -2.94 -2.91 -7.91
CA ASN A 71 -1.76 -2.21 -8.43
C ASN A 71 -2.13 -1.34 -9.66
N ALA A 72 -1.17 -0.63 -10.24
CA ALA A 72 -1.41 0.25 -11.38
C ALA A 72 -1.90 -0.50 -12.64
N LEU A 73 -1.38 -1.69 -12.91
CA LEU A 73 -1.80 -2.54 -14.04
C LEU A 73 -3.24 -3.01 -13.85
N GLU A 74 -3.57 -3.47 -12.64
CA GLU A 74 -4.90 -3.94 -12.27
C GLU A 74 -5.91 -2.79 -12.28
N ALA A 75 -5.53 -1.62 -11.80
CA ALA A 75 -6.34 -0.40 -11.86
C ALA A 75 -6.64 0.00 -13.31
N LYS A 76 -5.63 -0.02 -14.20
CA LYS A 76 -5.83 0.28 -15.62
C LYS A 76 -6.79 -0.71 -16.28
N SER A 77 -6.68 -1.99 -15.93
CA SER A 77 -7.57 -3.04 -16.44
C SER A 77 -9.01 -2.88 -15.94
N LEU A 78 -9.20 -2.54 -14.66
CA LEU A 78 -10.52 -2.44 -14.04
C LEU A 78 -11.24 -1.11 -14.28
N LEU A 79 -10.51 0.01 -14.25
CA LEU A 79 -11.06 1.37 -14.21
C LEU A 79 -10.87 2.12 -15.54
N GLY A 80 -10.09 1.58 -16.48
CA GLY A 80 -9.85 2.21 -17.78
C GLY A 80 -9.26 3.61 -17.66
N GLN A 81 -9.99 4.60 -18.16
CA GLN A 81 -9.58 6.01 -18.17
C GLN A 81 -9.51 6.62 -16.75
N HIS A 82 -10.27 6.09 -15.79
CA HIS A 82 -10.29 6.59 -14.41
C HIS A 82 -9.14 6.05 -13.54
N ALA A 83 -8.30 5.17 -14.09
CA ALA A 83 -7.22 4.53 -13.32
C ALA A 83 -6.20 5.54 -12.77
N ASN A 84 -5.87 6.60 -13.53
CA ASN A 84 -4.91 7.61 -13.09
C ASN A 84 -5.45 8.43 -11.92
N ALA A 85 -6.68 8.94 -12.04
CA ALA A 85 -7.35 9.67 -10.96
C ALA A 85 -7.45 8.82 -9.68
N TYR A 86 -7.79 7.53 -9.82
CA TYR A 86 -7.79 6.60 -8.70
C TYR A 86 -6.40 6.44 -8.05
N LEU A 87 -5.34 6.28 -8.86
CA LEU A 87 -3.97 6.12 -8.34
C LEU A 87 -3.45 7.40 -7.65
N GLU A 88 -3.88 8.59 -8.11
CA GLU A 88 -3.58 9.87 -7.48
C GLU A 88 -4.26 10.02 -6.12
N LEU A 89 -5.52 9.59 -6.00
CA LEU A 89 -6.23 9.58 -4.71
C LEU A 89 -5.63 8.57 -3.72
N ARG A 90 -5.09 7.45 -4.22
CA ARG A 90 -4.51 6.37 -3.41
C ARG A 90 -3.02 6.60 -3.09
N THR A 91 -2.70 7.75 -2.51
CA THR A 91 -1.32 8.05 -2.09
C THR A 91 -0.85 7.14 -0.96
N THR A 92 0.46 6.98 -0.81
CA THR A 92 1.06 6.24 0.32
C THR A 92 0.60 6.79 1.67
N LEU A 93 0.37 8.10 1.75
CA LEU A 93 -0.07 8.77 2.97
C LEU A 93 -1.49 8.33 3.36
N VAL A 94 -2.43 8.33 2.41
CA VAL A 94 -3.81 7.88 2.68
C VAL A 94 -3.87 6.41 3.10
N ILE A 95 -3.07 5.55 2.48
CA ILE A 95 -2.98 4.13 2.86
C ILE A 95 -2.40 3.98 4.27
N LYS A 96 -1.40 4.80 4.60
CA LYS A 96 -0.75 4.80 5.91
C LYS A 96 -1.72 5.25 7.00
N ASP A 97 -2.45 6.34 6.79
CA ASP A 97 -3.41 6.87 7.76
C ASP A 97 -4.51 5.85 8.03
N LEU A 98 -5.07 5.24 6.98
CA LEU A 98 -6.02 4.14 7.12
C LEU A 98 -5.44 2.96 7.90
N PHE A 99 -4.19 2.60 7.62
CA PHE A 99 -3.52 1.50 8.32
C PHE A 99 -3.38 1.80 9.81
N GLU A 100 -3.01 3.03 10.17
CA GLU A 100 -2.91 3.47 11.56
C GLU A 100 -4.28 3.48 12.24
N ASP A 101 -5.33 3.96 11.59
CA ASP A 101 -6.71 3.94 12.11
C ASP A 101 -7.21 2.51 12.36
N LEU A 102 -7.00 1.61 11.40
CA LEU A 102 -7.36 0.20 11.52
C LEU A 102 -6.56 -0.47 12.64
N ARG A 103 -5.27 -0.16 12.76
CA ARG A 103 -4.41 -0.71 13.81
C ARG A 103 -4.82 -0.22 15.20
N ASN A 104 -5.26 1.03 15.34
CA ASN A 104 -5.79 1.54 16.60
C ASN A 104 -7.10 0.82 16.99
N SER A 105 -7.85 0.35 16.01
CA SER A 105 -9.07 -0.44 16.21
C SER A 105 -8.77 -1.91 16.53
N VAL A 106 -7.73 -2.48 15.90
CA VAL A 106 -7.29 -3.88 16.05
C VAL A 106 -6.10 -3.96 17.00
N SER A 107 -6.38 -4.14 18.30
CA SER A 107 -5.34 -4.32 19.31
C SER A 107 -4.81 -5.77 19.33
N ASN A 108 -3.65 -6.00 19.95
CA ASN A 108 -3.11 -7.35 20.17
C ASN A 108 -4.01 -8.26 21.04
N GLN A 109 -5.04 -7.71 21.67
CA GLN A 109 -6.01 -8.43 22.50
C GLN A 109 -7.29 -8.76 21.73
N THR A 110 -7.41 -8.28 20.49
CA THR A 110 -8.56 -8.62 19.65
C THR A 110 -8.37 -9.99 19.01
N GLU A 111 -9.48 -10.69 18.77
CA GLU A 111 -9.50 -11.93 17.98
C GLU A 111 -10.27 -11.72 16.69
N PHE A 112 -9.77 -12.30 15.60
CA PHE A 112 -10.46 -12.27 14.31
C PHE A 112 -11.59 -13.30 14.29
N CYS A 113 -12.83 -12.84 14.18
CA CYS A 113 -14.01 -13.71 14.20
C CYS A 113 -14.57 -13.99 12.80
N GLY A 114 -14.26 -13.14 11.82
CA GLY A 114 -14.75 -13.29 10.45
C GLY A 114 -14.90 -11.96 9.73
N ILE A 115 -15.80 -11.95 8.75
CA ILE A 115 -16.06 -10.78 7.91
C ILE A 115 -17.55 -10.47 7.85
N ASP A 116 -17.88 -9.18 7.73
CA ASP A 116 -19.17 -8.76 7.19
C ASP A 116 -18.94 -8.18 5.78
N ASN A 117 -19.59 -8.77 4.78
CA ASN A 117 -19.47 -8.39 3.37
C ASN A 117 -20.83 -8.00 2.79
N ARG A 118 -21.24 -6.75 3.04
CA ARG A 118 -22.47 -6.18 2.48
C ARG A 118 -22.13 -5.33 1.26
N GLY A 119 -22.65 -5.71 0.09
CA GLY A 119 -22.61 -4.84 -1.09
C GLY A 119 -21.18 -4.43 -1.51
N LYS A 120 -20.22 -5.36 -1.45
CA LYS A 120 -18.78 -5.19 -1.75
C LYS A 120 -17.98 -4.43 -0.69
N ILE A 121 -18.58 -4.02 0.42
CA ILE A 121 -17.85 -3.43 1.55
C ILE A 121 -17.34 -4.58 2.42
N LEU A 122 -16.03 -4.63 2.64
CA LEU A 122 -15.40 -5.54 3.57
C LEU A 122 -15.26 -4.87 4.94
N SER A 123 -15.79 -5.52 5.96
CA SER A 123 -15.56 -5.19 7.37
C SER A 123 -14.95 -6.38 8.09
N LEU A 124 -13.96 -6.14 8.95
CA LEU A 124 -13.42 -7.16 9.85
C LEU A 124 -14.33 -7.25 11.07
N LEU A 125 -14.73 -8.47 11.43
CA LEU A 125 -15.35 -8.72 12.73
C LEU A 125 -14.24 -9.06 13.71
N VAL A 126 -14.05 -8.20 14.70
CA VAL A 126 -13.08 -8.37 15.76
C VAL A 126 -13.80 -8.49 17.10
N GLN A 127 -13.41 -9.47 17.90
CA GLN A 127 -13.91 -9.62 19.26
C GLN A 127 -12.98 -8.89 20.22
N ARG A 128 -13.56 -8.03 21.05
CA ARG A 128 -12.89 -7.37 22.18
C ARG A 128 -13.67 -7.73 23.43
N ASP A 129 -13.03 -8.44 24.34
CA ASP A 129 -13.67 -9.05 25.51
C ASP A 129 -14.85 -9.96 25.13
N LEU A 130 -16.09 -9.47 25.29
CA LEU A 130 -17.33 -10.20 25.01
C LEU A 130 -18.16 -9.58 23.86
N GLU A 131 -17.69 -8.48 23.28
CA GLU A 131 -18.40 -7.77 22.21
C GLU A 131 -17.71 -7.98 20.86
N THR A 132 -18.53 -8.17 19.81
CA THR A 132 -18.05 -8.24 18.43
C THR A 132 -18.25 -6.88 17.77
N GLU A 133 -17.15 -6.25 17.39
CA GLU A 133 -17.14 -4.98 16.69
C GLU A 133 -16.83 -5.19 15.20
N ALA A 134 -17.49 -4.42 14.34
CA ALA A 134 -17.25 -4.42 12.89
C ALA A 134 -16.37 -3.23 12.50
N VAL A 135 -15.13 -3.50 12.10
CA VAL A 135 -14.16 -2.49 11.65
C VAL A 135 -14.20 -2.42 10.12
N GLN A 136 -14.64 -1.29 9.58
CA GLN A 136 -14.81 -1.11 8.14
C GLN A 136 -13.47 -0.85 7.44
N ILE A 137 -13.15 -1.65 6.43
CA ILE A 137 -11.90 -1.52 5.67
C ILE A 137 -12.13 -0.68 4.41
N GLY A 138 -13.13 -1.05 3.62
CA GLY A 138 -13.38 -0.44 2.32
C GLY A 138 -14.05 -1.37 1.32
N SER A 139 -14.10 -0.96 0.07
CA SER A 139 -14.66 -1.79 -1.01
C SER A 139 -13.62 -2.76 -1.57
N ILE A 140 -14.06 -3.98 -1.85
CA ILE A 140 -13.24 -5.03 -2.45
C ILE A 140 -13.67 -5.35 -3.88
N CYS A 141 -12.73 -5.85 -4.69
CA CYS A 141 -12.98 -6.28 -6.04
C CYS A 141 -12.21 -7.57 -6.36
N ARG A 142 -12.67 -8.29 -7.39
CA ARG A 142 -11.96 -9.46 -7.92
C ARG A 142 -11.12 -9.06 -9.13
N VAL A 143 -9.83 -9.41 -9.09
CA VAL A 143 -8.87 -9.24 -10.18
C VAL A 143 -8.38 -10.63 -10.59
N GLY A 144 -8.88 -11.13 -11.71
CA GLY A 144 -8.68 -12.53 -12.11
C GLY A 144 -9.18 -13.48 -11.01
N TYR A 145 -8.28 -14.28 -10.44
CA TYR A 145 -8.60 -15.19 -9.34
C TYR A 145 -8.36 -14.62 -7.94
N THR A 146 -7.87 -13.37 -7.83
CA THR A 146 -7.52 -12.77 -6.54
C THR A 146 -8.53 -11.72 -6.09
N CYS A 147 -8.74 -11.64 -4.78
CA CYS A 147 -9.51 -10.59 -4.12
C CYS A 147 -8.58 -9.45 -3.71
N ARG A 148 -8.98 -8.20 -3.95
CA ARG A 148 -8.16 -7.01 -3.69
C ARG A 148 -8.99 -5.90 -3.09
N ILE A 149 -8.34 -5.03 -2.32
CA ILE A 149 -8.94 -3.78 -1.87
C ILE A 149 -8.93 -2.79 -3.04
N LEU A 150 -10.12 -2.27 -3.38
CA LEU A 150 -10.32 -1.29 -4.44
C LEU A 150 -10.26 0.12 -3.88
N VAL A 151 -11.13 0.45 -2.93
CA VAL A 151 -11.22 1.80 -2.35
C VAL A 151 -11.25 1.65 -0.84
N PRO A 152 -10.38 2.35 -0.10
CA PRO A 152 -10.46 2.35 1.35
C PRO A 152 -11.71 3.09 1.82
N PHE A 153 -12.20 2.75 3.02
CA PHE A 153 -13.47 3.25 3.51
C PHE A 153 -13.53 4.78 3.59
N ASN A 154 -12.45 5.41 4.06
CA ASN A 154 -12.30 6.87 4.16
C ASN A 154 -12.40 7.60 2.80
N LEU A 155 -11.88 7.02 1.72
CA LEU A 155 -11.96 7.59 0.36
C LEU A 155 -13.30 7.33 -0.32
N LYS A 156 -14.07 6.35 0.14
CA LYS A 156 -15.33 5.97 -0.52
C LYS A 156 -16.35 7.11 -0.49
N GLN A 157 -16.32 7.96 0.54
CA GLN A 157 -17.15 9.16 0.61
C GLN A 157 -16.80 10.18 -0.48
N GLN A 158 -15.51 10.31 -0.85
CA GLN A 158 -15.05 11.26 -1.87
C GLN A 158 -15.29 10.77 -3.30
N MET A 159 -15.26 9.46 -3.54
CA MET A 159 -15.46 8.89 -4.88
C MET A 159 -16.94 8.76 -5.29
N GLN A 160 -17.90 9.00 -4.40
CA GLN A 160 -19.33 9.04 -4.76
C GLN A 160 -19.73 10.34 -5.48
N GLU A 161 -18.85 11.33 -5.50
CA GLU A 161 -19.06 12.64 -6.12
C GLU A 161 -18.43 12.77 -7.53
N ILE A 162 -17.82 11.68 -8.04
CA ILE A 162 -17.19 11.58 -9.37
C ILE A 162 -17.96 10.58 -10.23
#